data_AF-A0A182T4Y9-F1
#
_entry.id   AF-A0A182T4Y9-F1
#
_cell.length_a   1.000
_cell.length_b   1.000
_cell.length_c   1.000
_cell.angle_alpha   90.00
_cell.angle_beta   90.00
_cell.angle_gamma   90.00
#
_symmetry.space_group_name_H-M   'P 1'
#
loop_
_entity.id
_entity.type
_entity.pdbx_description
1 polymer ?
#
loop_
_entity_poly.entity_id
_entity_poly.type
_entity_poly.pdbx_seq_one_letter_code
_entity_poly.pdbx_strand_id
1 'polypeptide(L)'
;MVILLPHPYKAYRYINFIIFNTGSFLAFASHLRTMLSDPLGYQEGQVFFKCPKCCSIKPERAHHCSVCQRCIRKMDHHCPWINNCVGENNQKFFVLFTFYIAFISIHSIFLAVNQFCLCIKNEWRECSNYSPPATVILLLFLILEALLFAVFTMIMLGTQLNAIWTDETGIEQLKKEEARWVKKSRWKSFQAVFGHFSLAWFSPFTQPLRAKHENYLYSV
;
A
#
# COMPACT_ATOMS: atom_id res chain seq x y z
N MET A 1 -4.25 13.86 18.12
CA MET A 1 -5.00 14.74 19.05
C MET A 1 -6.03 13.97 19.88
N VAL A 2 -6.88 13.12 19.30
CA VAL A 2 -7.91 12.37 20.06
C VAL A 2 -7.33 11.39 21.09
N ILE A 3 -6.19 10.77 20.79
CA ILE A 3 -5.47 9.88 21.70
C ILE A 3 -4.93 10.63 22.96
N LEU A 4 -4.83 11.97 22.89
CA LEU A 4 -4.35 12.79 24.00
C LEU A 4 -5.49 13.35 24.86
N LEU A 5 -6.74 13.13 24.48
CA LEU A 5 -7.89 13.64 25.22
C LEU A 5 -8.15 12.81 26.48
N PRO A 6 -8.65 13.44 27.55
CA PRO A 6 -8.94 12.75 28.80
C PRO A 6 -10.06 11.72 28.56
N HIS A 7 -9.69 10.44 28.61
CA HIS A 7 -10.62 9.33 28.65
C HIS A 7 -10.63 8.75 30.06
N PRO A 8 -11.79 8.39 30.64
CA PRO A 8 -11.87 7.84 32.00
C PRO A 8 -11.02 6.58 32.16
N TYR A 9 -10.87 5.81 31.08
CA TYR A 9 -10.07 4.59 31.07
C TYR A 9 -8.67 4.84 30.50
N LYS A 10 -7.68 5.00 31.39
CA LYS A 10 -6.25 5.16 31.01
C LYS A 10 -5.73 4.03 30.11
N ALA A 11 -6.16 2.79 30.37
CA ALA A 11 -5.76 1.62 29.57
C ALA A 11 -6.22 1.73 28.11
N TYR A 12 -7.46 2.16 27.88
CA TYR A 12 -7.99 2.41 26.53
C TYR A 12 -7.12 3.40 25.76
N ARG A 13 -6.73 4.50 26.41
CA ARG A 13 -5.84 5.51 25.82
C ARG A 13 -4.50 4.92 25.41
N TYR A 14 -3.84 4.18 26.31
CA TYR A 14 -2.54 3.57 26.03
C TYR A 14 -2.60 2.52 24.91
N ILE A 15 -3.65 1.69 24.88
CA ILE A 15 -3.84 0.68 23.84
C ILE A 15 -3.97 1.35 22.47
N ASN A 16 -4.87 2.33 22.34
CA ASN A 16 -5.07 3.03 21.06
C ASN A 16 -3.83 3.84 20.64
N PHE A 17 -3.08 4.40 21.61
CA PHE A 17 -1.79 5.02 21.34
C PHE A 17 -0.80 4.02 20.74
N ILE A 18 -0.63 2.84 21.34
CA ILE A 18 0.27 1.81 20.85
C ILE A 18 -0.16 1.32 19.46
N ILE A 19 -1.46 1.08 19.23
CA ILE A 19 -2.02 0.66 17.94
C ILE A 19 -1.69 1.69 16.86
N PHE A 20 -2.01 2.96 17.10
CA PHE A 20 -1.81 4.03 16.13
C PHE A 20 -0.33 4.23 15.79
N ASN A 21 0.55 4.26 16.79
CA ASN A 21 1.99 4.43 16.58
C ASN A 21 2.61 3.23 15.85
N THR A 22 2.20 2.01 16.20
CA THR A 22 2.67 0.81 15.50
C THR A 22 2.24 0.80 14.04
N GLY A 23 0.96 1.11 13.76
CA GLY A 23 0.46 1.23 12.40
C GLY A 23 1.17 2.34 11.61
N SER A 24 1.42 3.50 12.24
CA SER A 24 2.14 4.61 11.62
C SER A 24 3.59 4.26 11.30
N PHE A 25 4.29 3.58 12.20
CA PHE A 25 5.65 3.08 11.97
C PHE A 25 5.70 2.10 10.80
N LEU A 26 4.77 1.14 10.75
CA LEU A 26 4.68 0.16 9.66
C LEU A 26 4.30 0.82 8.33
N ALA A 27 3.40 1.81 8.34
CA ALA A 27 3.06 2.60 7.16
C ALA A 27 4.29 3.34 6.62
N PHE A 28 5.03 4.02 7.50
CA PHE A 28 6.24 4.76 7.13
C PHE A 28 7.34 3.83 6.61
N ALA A 29 7.60 2.70 7.29
CA ALA A 29 8.56 1.71 6.83
C ALA A 29 8.17 1.13 5.46
N SER A 30 6.88 0.83 5.25
CA SER A 30 6.37 0.33 3.97
C SER A 30 6.50 1.38 2.86
N HIS A 31 6.20 2.65 3.16
CA HIS A 31 6.37 3.77 2.25
C HIS A 31 7.82 3.91 1.82
N LEU A 32 8.75 3.99 2.78
CA LEU A 32 10.18 4.10 2.52
C LEU A 32 10.71 2.93 1.68
N ARG A 33 10.29 1.71 1.99
CA ARG A 33 10.63 0.52 1.19
C ARG A 33 10.09 0.63 -0.23
N THR A 34 8.88 1.17 -0.41
CA THR A 34 8.30 1.35 -1.75
C THR A 34 9.06 2.40 -2.55
N MET A 35 9.43 3.52 -1.91
CA MET A 35 10.21 4.59 -2.52
C MET A 35 11.60 4.12 -2.96
N LEU A 36 12.32 3.44 -2.05
CA LEU A 36 13.74 3.12 -2.23
C LEU A 36 13.99 1.79 -2.94
N SER A 37 12.98 0.93 -3.07
CA SER A 37 13.15 -0.33 -3.81
C SER A 37 13.33 -0.04 -5.28
N ASP A 38 14.39 -0.59 -5.88
CA ASP A 38 14.59 -0.50 -7.31
C ASP A 38 13.57 -1.40 -8.05
N PRO A 39 12.65 -0.82 -8.85
CA PRO A 39 11.70 -1.55 -9.67
C PRO A 39 12.33 -2.25 -10.89
N LEU A 40 13.64 -2.06 -11.16
CA LEU A 40 14.34 -2.83 -12.19
C LEU A 40 14.45 -4.30 -11.81
N GLY A 41 13.85 -5.17 -12.61
CA GLY A 41 14.13 -6.59 -12.59
C GLY A 41 14.77 -6.98 -13.92
N TYR A 42 16.09 -7.07 -13.95
CA TYR A 42 16.78 -7.73 -15.06
C TYR A 42 16.71 -9.25 -14.83
N GLN A 43 16.26 -9.98 -15.84
CA GLN A 43 16.30 -11.44 -15.90
C GLN A 43 16.87 -11.79 -17.28
N GLU A 44 17.99 -12.52 -17.31
CA GLU A 44 18.57 -13.02 -18.55
C GLU A 44 17.66 -14.12 -19.14
N GLY A 45 17.32 -14.01 -20.44
CA GLY A 45 16.75 -15.11 -21.21
C GLY A 45 15.26 -15.09 -21.58
N GLN A 46 14.55 -13.95 -21.52
CA GLN A 46 13.13 -13.85 -21.97
C GLN A 46 12.97 -13.12 -23.32
N VAL A 47 11.93 -13.41 -24.10
CA VAL A 47 11.68 -12.84 -25.45
C VAL A 47 11.78 -11.31 -25.47
N PHE A 48 12.63 -10.79 -26.35
CA PHE A 48 13.10 -9.40 -26.30
C PHE A 48 12.34 -8.48 -27.27
N PHE A 49 11.58 -7.53 -26.74
CA PHE A 49 11.18 -6.34 -27.50
C PHE A 49 12.21 -5.24 -27.24
N LYS A 50 12.60 -4.44 -28.25
CA LYS A 50 13.49 -3.31 -28.01
C LYS A 50 12.67 -2.11 -27.52
N CYS A 51 13.04 -1.50 -26.40
CA CYS A 51 12.49 -0.21 -26.03
C CYS A 51 13.16 0.88 -26.90
N PRO A 52 12.41 1.64 -27.71
CA PRO A 52 13.01 2.67 -28.57
C PRO A 52 13.61 3.82 -27.77
N LYS A 53 13.08 4.11 -26.56
CA LYS A 53 13.55 5.19 -25.69
C LYS A 53 14.78 4.82 -24.87
N CYS A 54 14.82 3.60 -24.33
CA CYS A 54 15.96 3.13 -23.55
C CYS A 54 17.07 2.51 -24.41
N CYS A 55 16.81 2.27 -25.71
CA CYS A 55 17.69 1.53 -26.61
C CYS A 55 18.10 0.13 -26.11
N SER A 56 17.39 -0.37 -25.10
CA SER A 56 17.68 -1.62 -24.42
C SER A 56 16.57 -2.64 -24.61
N ILE A 57 16.92 -3.87 -24.29
CA ILE A 57 16.00 -4.99 -24.27
C ILE A 57 14.95 -4.78 -23.18
N LYS A 58 13.68 -4.95 -23.54
CA LYS A 58 12.50 -4.87 -22.68
C LYS A 58 12.11 -6.28 -22.23
N PRO A 59 12.20 -6.61 -20.94
CA PRO A 59 11.67 -7.87 -20.40
C PRO A 59 10.17 -8.02 -20.65
N GLU A 60 9.67 -9.25 -20.58
CA GLU A 60 8.24 -9.53 -20.69
C GLU A 60 7.44 -8.72 -19.65
N ARG A 61 6.26 -8.22 -20.03
CA ARG A 61 5.37 -7.40 -19.18
C ARG A 61 6.01 -6.11 -18.63
N ALA A 62 7.19 -5.72 -19.10
CA ALA A 62 7.75 -4.43 -18.72
C ALA A 62 7.02 -3.29 -19.45
N HIS A 63 7.10 -2.06 -18.93
CA HIS A 63 6.67 -0.87 -19.66
C HIS A 63 7.64 0.29 -19.38
N HIS A 64 7.84 1.17 -20.36
CA HIS A 64 8.71 2.35 -20.19
C HIS A 64 7.93 3.46 -19.47
N CYS A 65 8.45 3.90 -18.33
CA CYS A 65 7.94 5.08 -17.64
C CYS A 65 8.71 6.32 -18.10
N SER A 66 8.02 7.31 -18.67
CA SER A 66 8.63 8.58 -19.08
C SER A 66 9.02 9.48 -17.91
N VAL A 67 8.45 9.30 -16.72
CA VAL A 67 8.87 10.07 -15.53
C VAL A 67 10.18 9.50 -14.98
N CYS A 68 10.26 8.18 -14.82
CA CYS A 68 11.47 7.51 -14.34
C CYS A 68 12.54 7.28 -15.42
N GLN A 69 12.24 7.58 -16.70
CA GLN A 69 13.12 7.41 -17.86
C GLN A 69 13.73 6.00 -18.01
N ARG A 70 12.95 4.97 -17.66
CA ARG A 70 13.41 3.57 -17.68
C ARG A 70 12.26 2.58 -17.83
N CYS A 71 12.60 1.36 -18.24
CA CYS A 71 11.66 0.25 -18.26
C CYS A 71 11.48 -0.37 -16.87
N ILE A 72 10.22 -0.59 -16.50
CA ILE A 72 9.80 -1.13 -15.21
C ILE A 72 9.10 -2.46 -15.47
N ARG A 73 9.50 -3.53 -14.76
CA ARG A 73 8.95 -4.88 -14.94
C ARG A 73 7.62 -5.04 -14.21
N LYS A 74 6.63 -5.65 -14.88
CA LYS A 74 5.21 -5.64 -14.48
C LYS A 74 4.80 -4.27 -13.95
N MET A 75 5.06 -3.24 -14.76
CA MET A 75 4.75 -1.87 -14.38
C MET A 75 3.25 -1.75 -14.19
N ASP A 76 2.84 -1.24 -13.03
CA ASP A 76 1.44 -0.93 -12.78
C ASP A 76 1.18 0.55 -13.06
N HIS A 77 1.82 1.45 -12.31
CA HIS A 77 1.73 2.89 -12.54
C HIS A 77 2.95 3.63 -11.98
N HIS A 78 3.13 4.88 -12.42
CA HIS A 78 4.01 5.82 -11.73
C HIS A 78 3.20 6.50 -10.63
N CYS A 79 3.67 6.45 -9.38
CA CYS A 79 2.96 7.03 -8.25
C CYS A 79 3.74 8.23 -7.70
N PRO A 80 3.21 9.47 -7.85
CA PRO A 80 3.87 10.67 -7.34
C PRO A 80 4.09 10.64 -5.83
N TRP A 81 3.20 10.01 -5.07
CA TRP A 81 3.21 9.95 -3.60
C TRP A 81 4.37 9.14 -3.01
N ILE A 82 4.97 8.26 -3.80
CA ILE A 82 6.18 7.50 -3.44
C ILE A 82 7.38 7.94 -4.29
N ASN A 83 7.20 8.93 -5.16
CA ASN A 83 8.20 9.39 -6.11
C ASN A 83 8.91 8.25 -6.87
N ASN A 84 8.16 7.20 -7.23
CA ASN A 84 8.69 6.00 -7.87
C ASN A 84 7.58 5.26 -8.62
N CYS A 85 7.96 4.30 -9.48
CA CYS A 85 7.01 3.40 -10.10
C CYS A 85 6.64 2.26 -9.15
N VAL A 86 5.37 1.86 -9.17
CA VAL A 86 4.91 0.59 -8.63
C VAL A 86 5.05 -0.47 -9.70
N GLY A 87 5.80 -1.53 -9.39
CA GLY A 87 5.99 -2.69 -10.24
C GLY A 87 6.33 -3.92 -9.41
N GLU A 88 6.79 -4.99 -10.04
CA GLU A 88 6.89 -6.29 -9.37
C GLU A 88 7.76 -6.27 -8.09
N ASN A 89 8.85 -5.52 -8.09
CA ASN A 89 9.82 -5.56 -7.00
C ASN A 89 9.37 -4.82 -5.74
N ASN A 90 8.42 -3.90 -5.86
CA ASN A 90 7.95 -3.08 -4.74
C ASN A 90 6.43 -3.14 -4.52
N GLN A 91 5.70 -3.93 -5.31
CA GLN A 91 4.25 -4.13 -5.18
C GLN A 91 3.85 -4.56 -3.76
N LYS A 92 4.60 -5.49 -3.13
CA LYS A 92 4.35 -5.89 -1.73
C LYS A 92 4.34 -4.69 -0.79
N PHE A 93 5.38 -3.85 -0.87
CA PHE A 93 5.54 -2.71 0.03
C PHE A 93 4.47 -1.64 -0.23
N PHE A 94 4.06 -1.47 -1.49
CA PHE A 94 2.98 -0.55 -1.84
C PHE A 94 1.62 -1.04 -1.29
N VAL A 95 1.34 -2.35 -1.36
CA VAL A 95 0.14 -2.93 -0.74
C VAL A 95 0.16 -2.76 0.78
N LEU A 96 1.31 -3.01 1.43
CA LEU A 96 1.43 -2.79 2.88
C LEU A 96 1.28 -1.31 3.26
N PHE A 97 1.87 -0.41 2.50
CA PHE A 97 1.73 1.02 2.71
C PHE A 97 0.26 1.46 2.66
N THR A 98 -0.45 1.11 1.58
CA THR A 98 -1.88 1.46 1.44
C THR A 98 -2.75 0.80 2.50
N PHE A 99 -2.48 -0.45 2.87
CA PHE A 99 -3.16 -1.16 3.96
C PHE A 99 -2.98 -0.46 5.31
N TYR A 100 -1.74 -0.11 5.70
CA TYR A 100 -1.48 0.50 7.00
C TYR A 100 -2.03 1.93 7.09
N ILE A 101 -1.99 2.71 6.01
CA ILE A 101 -2.64 4.02 5.97
C ILE A 101 -4.16 3.87 6.11
N ALA A 102 -4.80 2.98 5.35
CA ALA A 102 -6.23 2.73 5.47
C ALA A 102 -6.62 2.33 6.90
N PHE A 103 -5.84 1.43 7.52
CA PHE A 103 -6.04 0.99 8.89
C PHE A 103 -5.96 2.14 9.90
N ILE A 104 -4.89 2.95 9.88
CA ILE A 104 -4.75 4.06 10.84
C ILE A 104 -5.77 5.19 10.59
N SER A 105 -6.18 5.40 9.34
CA SER A 105 -7.24 6.36 8.99
C SER A 105 -8.60 5.92 9.53
N ILE A 106 -9.00 4.67 9.30
CA ILE A 106 -10.26 4.11 9.85
C ILE A 106 -10.22 4.13 11.39
N HIS A 107 -9.08 3.76 11.98
CA HIS A 107 -8.88 3.83 13.42
C HIS A 107 -9.04 5.26 13.96
N SER A 108 -8.49 6.25 13.25
CA SER A 108 -8.62 7.67 13.63
C SER A 108 -10.05 8.18 13.55
N ILE A 109 -10.82 7.77 12.52
CA ILE A 109 -12.26 8.07 12.42
C ILE A 109 -13.00 7.46 13.60
N PHE A 110 -12.77 6.18 13.91
CA PHE A 110 -13.39 5.51 15.05
C PHE A 110 -13.11 6.26 16.35
N LEU A 111 -11.86 6.65 16.61
CA LEU A 111 -11.51 7.41 17.81
C LEU A 111 -12.19 8.78 17.83
N ALA A 112 -12.18 9.51 16.72
CA ALA A 112 -12.79 10.84 16.63
C ALA A 112 -14.31 10.80 16.85
N VAL A 113 -15.00 9.80 16.29
CA VAL A 113 -16.44 9.58 16.50
C VAL A 113 -16.72 9.23 17.96
N ASN A 114 -15.95 8.33 18.57
CA ASN A 114 -16.12 8.01 19.99
C ASN A 114 -15.92 9.23 20.89
N GLN A 115 -14.90 10.05 20.60
CA GLN A 115 -14.66 11.29 21.32
C GLN A 115 -15.83 12.27 21.16
N PHE A 116 -16.34 12.44 19.94
CA PHE A 116 -17.48 13.28 19.67
C PHE A 116 -18.72 12.84 20.46
N CYS A 117 -19.02 11.53 20.46
CA CYS A 117 -20.11 10.94 21.24
C CYS A 117 -19.92 11.13 22.75
N LEU A 118 -18.68 11.05 23.26
CA LEU A 118 -18.38 11.33 24.67
C LEU A 118 -18.59 12.81 25.03
N CYS A 119 -18.16 13.74 24.17
CA CYS A 119 -18.37 15.16 24.38
C CYS A 119 -19.86 15.56 24.31
N ILE A 120 -20.69 14.81 23.58
CA ILE A 120 -22.15 15.01 23.57
C ILE A 120 -22.80 14.49 24.87
N LYS A 121 -22.34 13.35 25.37
CA LYS A 121 -22.90 12.74 26.58
C LYS A 121 -22.52 13.49 27.85
N ASN A 122 -21.32 14.06 27.88
CA ASN A 122 -20.79 14.86 28.99
C ASN A 122 -20.88 16.35 28.67
N GLU A 123 -20.45 17.21 29.59
CA GLU A 123 -20.27 18.62 29.28
C GLU A 123 -19.03 18.82 28.38
N TRP A 124 -19.20 19.53 27.27
CA TRP A 124 -18.12 19.82 26.33
C TRP A 124 -16.88 20.47 26.98
N ARG A 125 -17.09 21.20 28.09
CA ARG A 125 -16.02 21.85 28.86
C ARG A 125 -15.09 20.86 29.56
N GLU A 126 -15.57 19.67 29.88
CA GLU A 126 -14.79 18.62 30.54
C GLU A 126 -14.14 17.66 29.54
N CYS A 127 -14.53 17.73 28.27
CA CYS A 127 -14.11 16.78 27.24
C CYS A 127 -12.67 17.00 26.74
N SER A 128 -12.15 18.22 26.86
CA SER A 128 -10.84 18.59 26.30
C SER A 128 -10.27 19.83 26.97
N ASN A 129 -8.95 19.99 26.88
CA ASN A 129 -8.26 21.22 27.34
C ASN A 129 -8.52 22.45 26.44
N TYR A 130 -9.20 22.26 25.31
CA TYR A 130 -9.55 23.34 24.37
C TYR A 130 -10.98 23.83 24.59
N SER A 131 -11.26 25.04 24.13
CA SER A 131 -12.64 25.55 24.11
C SER A 131 -13.55 24.64 23.26
N PRO A 132 -14.84 24.45 23.62
CA PRO A 132 -15.76 23.60 22.87
C PRO A 132 -15.78 23.86 21.34
N PRO A 133 -15.82 25.12 20.85
CA PRO A 133 -15.79 25.38 19.41
C PRO A 133 -14.49 24.89 18.75
N ALA A 134 -13.34 25.10 19.40
CA ALA A 134 -12.05 24.64 18.89
C ALA A 134 -12.00 23.10 18.82
N THR A 135 -12.51 22.40 19.84
CA THR A 135 -12.56 20.93 19.87
C THR A 135 -13.42 20.37 18.74
N VAL A 136 -14.60 20.96 18.50
CA VAL A 136 -15.47 20.57 17.39
C VAL A 136 -14.75 20.75 16.06
N ILE A 137 -14.15 21.93 15.83
CA ILE A 137 -13.41 22.22 14.59
C ILE A 137 -12.28 21.21 14.38
N LEU A 138 -11.49 20.92 15.41
CA LEU A 138 -10.37 19.99 15.32
C LEU A 138 -10.82 18.54 15.06
N LEU A 139 -11.94 18.10 15.66
CA LEU A 139 -12.54 16.79 15.38
C LEU A 139 -13.06 16.70 13.94
N LEU A 140 -13.71 17.76 13.43
CA LEU A 140 -14.20 17.80 12.06
C LEU A 140 -13.06 17.71 11.04
N PHE A 141 -12.00 18.49 11.24
CA PHE A 141 -10.81 18.42 10.38
C PHE A 141 -10.18 17.03 10.39
N LEU A 142 -10.01 16.43 11.58
CA LEU A 142 -9.45 15.10 11.71
C LEU A 142 -10.31 14.03 11.01
N ILE A 143 -11.64 14.09 11.15
CA ILE A 143 -12.55 13.15 10.48
C ILE A 143 -12.47 13.32 8.97
N LEU A 144 -12.48 14.56 8.47
CA LEU A 144 -12.39 14.84 7.04
C LEU A 144 -11.08 14.34 6.44
N GLU A 145 -9.95 14.66 7.08
CA GLU A 145 -8.62 14.20 6.69
C GLU A 145 -8.55 12.67 6.68
N ALA A 146 -8.96 12.04 7.78
CA ALA A 146 -8.92 10.58 7.90
C ALA A 146 -9.85 9.90 6.89
N LEU A 147 -11.03 10.46 6.60
CA LEU A 147 -11.95 9.95 5.59
C LEU A 147 -11.34 10.02 4.19
N LEU A 148 -10.73 11.16 3.84
CA LEU A 148 -10.07 11.33 2.54
C LEU A 148 -8.97 10.29 2.34
N PHE A 149 -8.09 10.13 3.33
CA PHE A 149 -7.02 9.13 3.25
C PHE A 149 -7.57 7.70 3.26
N ALA A 150 -8.60 7.39 4.05
CA ALA A 150 -9.22 6.07 4.08
C ALA A 150 -9.81 5.70 2.72
N VAL A 151 -10.61 6.58 2.11
CA VAL A 151 -11.25 6.31 0.82
C VAL A 151 -10.18 6.13 -0.27
N PHE A 152 -9.24 7.06 -0.36
CA PHE A 152 -8.17 7.01 -1.34
C PHE A 152 -7.34 5.72 -1.21
N THR A 153 -6.90 5.38 0.00
CA THR A 153 -6.03 4.22 0.21
C THR A 153 -6.77 2.89 0.11
N MET A 154 -8.07 2.83 0.46
CA MET A 154 -8.90 1.65 0.24
C MET A 154 -9.12 1.36 -1.24
N ILE A 155 -9.35 2.39 -2.07
CA ILE A 155 -9.46 2.22 -3.53
C ILE A 155 -8.13 1.69 -4.09
N MET A 156 -7.01 2.32 -3.72
CA MET A 156 -5.69 1.88 -4.18
C MET A 156 -5.38 0.44 -3.71
N LEU A 157 -5.65 0.10 -2.45
CA LEU A 157 -5.50 -1.26 -1.94
C LEU A 157 -6.36 -2.26 -2.72
N GLY A 158 -7.63 -1.94 -2.94
CA GLY A 158 -8.54 -2.79 -3.71
C GLY A 158 -8.06 -3.04 -5.13
N THR A 159 -7.57 -2.00 -5.82
CA THR A 159 -7.02 -2.14 -7.18
C THR A 159 -5.78 -3.03 -7.20
N GLN A 160 -4.87 -2.90 -6.23
CA GLN A 160 -3.69 -3.75 -6.14
C GLN A 160 -4.04 -5.19 -5.80
N LEU A 161 -4.96 -5.42 -4.85
CA LEU A 161 -5.41 -6.77 -4.51
C LEU A 161 -6.09 -7.44 -5.72
N ASN A 162 -6.88 -6.69 -6.48
CA ASN A 162 -7.48 -7.18 -7.73
C ASN A 162 -6.41 -7.52 -8.77
N ALA A 163 -5.42 -6.64 -8.97
CA ALA A 163 -4.30 -6.87 -9.90
C ALA A 163 -3.52 -8.14 -9.55
N ILE A 164 -3.29 -8.40 -8.26
CA ILE A 164 -2.67 -9.64 -7.78
C ILE A 164 -3.61 -10.84 -8.02
N TRP A 165 -4.90 -10.69 -7.74
CA TRP A 165 -5.89 -11.75 -7.90
C TRP A 165 -6.05 -12.20 -9.35
N THR A 166 -6.00 -11.28 -10.31
CA THR A 166 -6.11 -11.54 -11.75
C THR A 166 -4.77 -11.80 -12.44
N ASP A 167 -3.64 -11.58 -11.74
CA ASP A 167 -2.27 -11.56 -12.29
C ASP A 167 -2.13 -10.62 -13.51
N GLU A 168 -2.83 -9.47 -13.44
CA GLU A 168 -2.84 -8.44 -14.48
C GLU A 168 -2.62 -7.06 -13.85
N THR A 169 -1.70 -6.29 -14.40
CA THR A 169 -1.43 -4.90 -14.00
C THR A 169 -2.47 -3.95 -14.61
N GLY A 170 -2.58 -2.73 -14.05
CA GLY A 170 -3.45 -1.70 -14.58
C GLY A 170 -3.14 -1.34 -16.04
N ILE A 171 -1.87 -1.34 -16.44
CA ILE A 171 -1.48 -1.08 -17.84
C ILE A 171 -1.96 -2.20 -18.77
N GLU A 172 -1.81 -3.46 -18.36
CA GLU A 172 -2.24 -4.63 -19.17
C GLU A 172 -3.76 -4.61 -19.37
N GLN A 173 -4.53 -4.28 -18.32
CA GLN A 173 -5.99 -4.13 -18.41
C GLN A 173 -6.40 -3.00 -19.35
N LEU A 174 -5.77 -1.82 -19.23
CA LEU A 174 -6.10 -0.66 -20.06
C LEU A 174 -5.76 -0.87 -21.54
N LYS A 175 -4.64 -1.55 -21.81
CA LYS A 175 -4.22 -1.85 -23.18
C LYS A 175 -4.92 -3.06 -23.79
N LYS A 176 -5.73 -3.78 -23.00
CA LYS A 176 -6.35 -5.06 -23.40
C LYS A 176 -5.30 -6.00 -24.01
N GLU A 177 -4.12 -6.05 -23.41
CA GLU A 177 -3.06 -6.94 -23.90
C GLU A 177 -3.54 -8.38 -23.72
N GLU A 178 -3.67 -9.14 -24.82
CA GLU A 178 -3.95 -10.55 -24.74
C GLU A 178 -2.84 -11.23 -23.95
N ALA A 179 -3.21 -11.94 -22.87
CA ALA A 179 -2.26 -12.60 -22.00
C ALA A 179 -1.48 -13.66 -22.80
N ARG A 180 -0.22 -13.35 -23.13
CA ARG A 180 0.72 -14.28 -23.77
C ARG A 180 1.37 -15.23 -22.75
N TRP A 181 1.11 -15.01 -21.47
CA TRP A 181 1.62 -15.81 -20.35
C TRP A 181 0.52 -16.69 -19.74
N VAL A 182 0.94 -17.79 -19.12
CA VAL A 182 0.03 -18.64 -18.35
C VAL A 182 -0.35 -17.91 -17.06
N LYS A 183 -1.64 -17.60 -16.91
CA LYS A 183 -2.15 -16.98 -15.68
C LYS A 183 -1.93 -17.91 -14.49
N LYS A 184 -1.33 -17.37 -13.43
CA LYS A 184 -1.15 -18.10 -12.18
C LYS A 184 -2.50 -18.35 -11.51
N SER A 185 -2.61 -19.43 -10.73
CA SER A 185 -3.74 -19.57 -9.82
C SER A 185 -3.72 -18.44 -8.80
N ARG A 186 -4.90 -18.01 -8.33
CA ARG A 186 -5.06 -16.90 -7.37
C ARG A 186 -4.06 -16.98 -6.20
N TRP A 187 -3.95 -18.16 -5.60
CA TRP A 187 -3.02 -18.39 -4.49
C TRP A 187 -1.55 -18.25 -4.89
N LYS A 188 -1.16 -18.79 -6.05
CA LYS A 188 0.21 -18.64 -6.58
C LYS A 188 0.54 -17.18 -6.91
N SER A 189 -0.45 -16.36 -7.31
CA SER A 189 -0.24 -14.93 -7.53
C SER A 189 0.06 -14.18 -6.23
N PHE A 190 -0.70 -14.46 -5.17
CA PHE A 190 -0.41 -13.91 -3.84
C PHE A 190 0.95 -14.38 -3.31
N GLN A 191 1.28 -15.66 -3.46
CA GLN A 191 2.59 -16.18 -3.08
C GLN A 191 3.74 -15.54 -3.88
N ALA A 192 3.52 -15.17 -5.14
CA ALA A 192 4.51 -14.47 -5.94
C ALA A 192 4.84 -13.07 -5.40
N VAL A 193 3.86 -12.39 -4.78
CA VAL A 193 4.02 -11.04 -4.22
C VAL A 193 4.45 -11.05 -2.76
N PHE A 194 3.88 -11.94 -1.94
CA PHE A 194 4.08 -11.94 -0.49
C PHE A 194 4.99 -13.07 0.02
N GLY A 195 5.26 -14.09 -0.80
CA GLY A 195 5.95 -15.32 -0.41
C GLY A 195 5.03 -16.36 0.22
N HIS A 196 5.57 -17.37 0.88
CA HIS A 196 4.77 -18.34 1.62
C HIS A 196 4.01 -17.68 2.77
N PHE A 197 2.76 -18.11 2.98
CA PHE A 197 1.89 -17.54 4.02
C PHE A 197 2.53 -17.65 5.40
N SER A 198 2.72 -16.49 6.03
CA SER A 198 3.34 -16.34 7.34
C SER A 198 3.11 -14.91 7.84
N LEU A 199 3.44 -14.63 9.11
CA LEU A 199 3.41 -13.27 9.67
C LEU A 199 4.30 -12.27 8.88
N ALA A 200 5.27 -12.77 8.12
CA ALA A 200 6.10 -11.97 7.23
C ALA A 200 5.31 -11.28 6.11
N TRP A 201 4.08 -11.70 5.81
CA TRP A 201 3.23 -11.03 4.83
C TRP A 201 2.96 -9.58 5.21
N PHE A 202 2.77 -9.34 6.51
CA PHE A 202 2.49 -8.02 7.07
C PHE A 202 3.77 -7.24 7.40
N SER A 203 4.95 -7.84 7.28
CA SER A 203 6.20 -7.16 7.59
C SER A 203 6.77 -6.45 6.35
N PRO A 204 7.06 -5.13 6.41
CA PRO A 204 7.79 -4.44 5.36
C PRO A 204 9.29 -4.76 5.39
N PHE A 205 9.77 -5.53 6.37
CA PHE A 205 11.18 -5.87 6.53
C PHE A 205 11.57 -7.15 5.78
N THR A 206 10.59 -7.96 5.36
CA THR A 206 10.83 -9.22 4.66
C THR A 206 10.62 -9.03 3.16
N GLN A 207 11.57 -9.52 2.37
CA GLN A 207 11.37 -9.73 0.94
C GLN A 207 10.91 -11.17 0.71
N PRO A 208 9.98 -11.41 -0.22
CA PRO A 208 9.74 -12.76 -0.70
C PRO A 208 11.05 -13.34 -1.22
N LEU A 209 11.45 -14.52 -0.74
CA LEU A 209 12.47 -15.30 -1.41
C LEU A 209 11.97 -15.56 -2.82
N ARG A 210 12.60 -14.93 -3.81
CA ARG A 210 12.34 -15.26 -5.21
C ARG A 210 12.80 -16.70 -5.36
N ALA A 211 11.86 -17.61 -5.59
CA ALA A 211 12.21 -18.88 -6.17
C ALA A 211 13.05 -18.54 -7.41
N LYS A 212 14.34 -18.91 -7.40
CA LYS A 212 15.09 -19.08 -8.65
C LYS A 212 14.15 -19.87 -9.54
N HIS A 213 13.87 -19.35 -10.72
CA HIS A 213 12.97 -19.93 -11.69
C HIS A 213 13.61 -21.22 -12.25
N GLU A 214 13.80 -22.24 -11.41
CA GLU A 214 13.97 -23.60 -11.87
C GLU A 214 12.66 -23.96 -12.59
N ASN A 215 12.79 -24.40 -13.85
CA ASN A 215 11.75 -25.00 -14.70
C ASN A 215 11.12 -24.16 -15.83
N TYR A 216 11.79 -23.16 -16.42
CA TYR A 216 11.55 -22.83 -17.84
C TYR A 216 12.53 -23.51 -18.81
N LEU A 217 13.35 -24.44 -18.31
CA LEU A 217 14.28 -25.25 -19.12
C LEU A 217 13.70 -26.58 -19.61
N TYR A 218 12.40 -26.86 -19.40
CA TYR A 218 11.78 -28.07 -19.96
C TYR A 218 10.35 -27.80 -20.45
N SER A 219 10.23 -27.46 -21.74
CA SER A 219 9.21 -27.97 -22.68
C SER A 219 9.34 -27.24 -24.02
N VAL A 220 10.39 -27.63 -24.75
CA VAL A 220 10.33 -27.70 -26.22
C VAL A 220 9.55 -28.95 -26.56
#